data_AF-A0A7S2KJK8-F1
#
_entry.id   AF-A0A7S2KJK8-F1
#
_cell.length_a   1.000
_cell.length_b   1.000
_cell.length_c   1.000
_cell.angle_alpha   90.00
_cell.angle_beta   90.00
_cell.angle_gamma   90.00
#
_symmetry.space_group_name_H-M   'P 1'
#
loop_
_entity.id
_entity.type
_entity.pdbx_description
1 polymer ?
#
loop_
_entity_poly.entity_id
_entity_poly.type
_entity_poly.pdbx_seq_one_letter_code
_entity_poly.pdbx_strand_id
1 'polypeptide(L)'
;MTILRLEKGGLLVYAPIAPTEEAIAMIRDLEQKHGNVRHIVLPTQAVEHKIFLGPFARRFPNSEVWVSPGQWSWPVPLPLSFLGLGLGRRVHTLGGQKDGEGDFPDDDDVTAITLGPFSLNSGLSPSQFAETALYHHSTGSLLVTDTLVYVPQQPLEITTLDPFGLLFHT
;
A
#
# COMPACT_ATOMS: atom_id res chain seq x y z
N MET A 1 5.21 -7.94 3.65
CA MET A 1 4.09 -8.61 2.97
C MET A 1 3.24 -9.34 3.97
N THR A 2 1.92 -9.14 3.91
CA THR A 2 0.92 -9.82 4.73
C THR A 2 -0.18 -10.36 3.82
N ILE A 3 -0.75 -11.52 4.15
CA ILE A 3 -1.84 -12.13 3.36
C ILE A 3 -3.07 -12.25 4.26
N LEU A 4 -4.20 -11.74 3.78
CA LEU A 4 -5.49 -11.85 4.45
C LEU A 4 -6.41 -12.80 3.67
N ARG A 5 -7.17 -13.62 4.41
CA ARG A 5 -8.31 -14.37 3.87
C ARG A 5 -9.54 -13.48 3.97
N LEU A 6 -10.19 -13.24 2.84
CA LEU A 6 -11.38 -12.38 2.75
C LEU A 6 -12.64 -13.18 3.10
N GLU A 7 -13.62 -12.53 3.73
CA GLU A 7 -14.91 -13.13 4.08
C GLU A 7 -15.68 -13.60 2.84
N LYS A 8 -15.70 -12.81 1.76
CA LYS A 8 -16.34 -13.17 0.48
C LYS A 8 -15.52 -14.18 -0.35
N GLY A 9 -14.47 -14.75 0.25
CA GLY A 9 -13.57 -15.72 -0.37
C GLY A 9 -12.44 -15.07 -1.17
N GLY A 10 -11.36 -15.83 -1.34
CA GLY A 10 -10.11 -15.37 -1.93
C GLY A 10 -9.16 -14.74 -0.92
N LEU A 11 -8.06 -14.20 -1.47
CA LEU A 11 -6.96 -13.64 -0.69
C LEU A 11 -6.67 -12.18 -1.09
N LEU A 12 -6.24 -11.40 -0.11
CA LEU A 12 -5.64 -10.08 -0.27
C LEU A 12 -4.16 -10.15 0.11
N VAL A 13 -3.28 -9.63 -0.75
CA VAL A 13 -1.85 -9.48 -0.47
C VAL A 13 -1.53 -8.01 -0.21
N TYR A 14 -1.02 -7.71 0.97
CA TYR A 14 -0.61 -6.37 1.40
C TYR A 14 0.92 -6.23 1.36
N ALA A 15 1.44 -5.15 0.77
CA ALA A 15 2.87 -4.84 0.66
C ALA A 15 3.71 -6.02 0.11
N PRO A 16 3.50 -6.43 -1.16
CA PRO A 16 4.16 -7.60 -1.74
C PRO A 16 5.68 -7.49 -1.73
N ILE A 17 6.36 -8.61 -1.49
CA ILE A 17 7.81 -8.75 -1.57
C ILE A 17 8.23 -9.41 -2.89
N ALA A 18 9.52 -9.69 -3.05
CA ALA A 18 10.04 -10.42 -4.20
C ALA A 18 9.27 -11.74 -4.42
N PRO A 19 8.78 -12.02 -5.64
CA PRO A 19 8.02 -13.23 -5.94
C PRO A 19 8.97 -14.42 -6.18
N THR A 20 9.67 -14.86 -5.15
CA THR A 20 10.49 -16.09 -5.23
C THR A 20 9.59 -17.31 -5.44
N GLU A 21 10.18 -18.42 -5.91
CA GLU A 21 9.40 -19.64 -6.16
C GLU A 21 8.73 -20.16 -4.88
N GLU A 22 9.43 -20.08 -3.75
CA GLU A 22 8.94 -20.48 -2.43
C GLU A 22 7.80 -19.57 -1.96
N ALA A 23 7.96 -18.25 -2.12
CA ALA A 23 6.93 -17.29 -1.74
C ALA A 23 5.64 -17.52 -2.55
N ILE A 24 5.77 -17.76 -3.86
CA ILE A 24 4.61 -18.04 -4.72
C ILE A 24 4.00 -19.40 -4.40
N ALA A 25 4.80 -20.44 -4.15
CA ALA A 25 4.29 -21.76 -3.77
C ALA A 25 3.44 -21.70 -2.50
N MET A 26 3.91 -21.01 -1.45
CA MET A 26 3.13 -20.82 -0.22
C MET A 26 1.79 -20.10 -0.46
N ILE A 27 1.76 -19.13 -1.38
CA ILE A 27 0.51 -18.45 -1.73
C ILE A 27 -0.43 -19.38 -2.50
N ARG A 28 0.10 -20.23 -3.41
CA ARG A 28 -0.72 -21.22 -4.12
C ARG A 28 -1.35 -22.24 -3.17
N ASP A 29 -0.66 -22.62 -2.11
CA ASP A 29 -1.22 -23.49 -1.07
C ASP A 29 -2.36 -22.82 -0.31
N LEU A 30 -2.29 -21.50 -0.11
CA LEU A 30 -3.40 -20.72 0.45
C LEU A 30 -4.56 -20.58 -0.55
N GLU A 31 -4.27 -20.37 -1.84
CA GLU A 31 -5.32 -20.27 -2.87
C GLU A 31 -6.14 -21.56 -3.00
N GLN A 32 -5.49 -22.73 -2.88
CA GLN A 32 -6.19 -24.02 -2.86
C GLN A 32 -7.20 -24.14 -1.70
N LYS A 33 -6.93 -23.48 -0.57
CA LYS A 33 -7.76 -23.56 0.65
C LYS A 33 -8.82 -22.47 0.73
N HIS A 34 -8.51 -21.29 0.20
CA HIS A 34 -9.28 -20.07 0.48
C HIS A 34 -9.75 -19.35 -0.79
N GLY A 35 -9.34 -19.80 -1.98
CA GLY A 35 -9.63 -19.15 -3.25
C GLY A 35 -8.51 -18.24 -3.73
N ASN A 36 -8.59 -17.81 -4.99
CA ASN A 36 -7.55 -17.05 -5.67
C ASN A 36 -7.19 -15.73 -4.96
N VAL A 37 -5.98 -15.22 -5.21
CA VAL A 37 -5.63 -13.84 -4.88
C VAL A 37 -6.52 -12.90 -5.69
N ARG A 38 -7.38 -12.15 -4.99
CA ARG A 38 -8.31 -11.17 -5.56
C ARG A 38 -7.71 -9.78 -5.57
N HIS A 39 -6.95 -9.42 -4.53
CA HIS A 39 -6.43 -8.07 -4.36
C HIS A 39 -4.95 -8.07 -4.00
N ILE A 40 -4.20 -7.14 -4.58
CA ILE A 40 -2.80 -6.84 -4.24
C ILE A 40 -2.71 -5.36 -3.92
N VAL A 41 -2.20 -5.03 -2.73
CA VAL A 41 -2.15 -3.66 -2.23
C VAL A 41 -0.70 -3.21 -2.10
N LEU A 42 -0.35 -2.11 -2.76
CA LEU A 42 0.84 -1.32 -2.51
C LEU A 42 0.45 -0.14 -1.60
N PRO A 43 0.78 -0.22 -0.30
CA PRO A 43 0.31 0.74 0.69
C PRO A 43 1.19 1.97 0.82
N THR A 44 2.28 2.12 0.06
CA THR A 44 3.21 3.24 0.21
C THR A 44 3.81 3.63 -1.14
N GLN A 45 4.53 4.75 -1.18
CA GLN A 45 5.32 5.19 -2.33
C GLN A 45 6.81 4.84 -2.20
N ALA A 46 7.22 4.33 -1.04
CA ALA A 46 8.60 3.95 -0.74
C ALA A 46 9.12 2.89 -1.73
N VAL A 47 10.33 3.11 -2.25
CA VAL A 47 10.88 2.36 -3.40
C VAL A 47 11.07 0.89 -3.05
N GLU A 48 11.52 0.60 -1.84
CA GLU A 48 11.75 -0.72 -1.26
C GLU A 48 10.48 -1.58 -1.21
N HIS A 49 9.32 -0.95 -1.03
CA HIS A 49 8.01 -1.62 -1.06
C HIS A 49 7.41 -1.68 -2.46
N LYS A 50 7.82 -0.78 -3.35
CA LYS A 50 7.28 -0.64 -4.71
C LYS A 50 7.96 -1.55 -5.73
N ILE A 51 9.27 -1.78 -5.61
CA ILE A 51 10.08 -2.41 -6.66
C ILE A 51 9.57 -3.81 -7.06
N PHE A 52 8.99 -4.56 -6.13
CA PHE A 52 8.48 -5.90 -6.39
C PHE A 52 7.01 -5.96 -6.80
N LEU A 53 6.26 -4.87 -6.74
CA LEU A 53 4.83 -4.86 -7.05
C LEU A 53 4.56 -5.41 -8.46
N GLY A 54 5.27 -4.91 -9.48
CA GLY A 54 5.10 -5.34 -10.87
C GLY A 54 5.44 -6.81 -11.09
N PRO A 55 6.66 -7.27 -10.76
CA PRO A 55 7.03 -8.68 -10.84
C PRO A 55 6.06 -9.61 -10.09
N PHE A 56 5.61 -9.21 -8.91
CA PHE A 56 4.68 -9.99 -8.10
C PHE A 56 3.28 -10.05 -8.74
N ALA A 57 2.72 -8.92 -9.17
CA ALA A 57 1.41 -8.85 -9.79
C ALA A 57 1.30 -9.67 -11.09
N ARG A 58 2.40 -9.85 -11.83
CA ARG A 58 2.45 -10.74 -13.01
C ARG A 58 2.25 -12.22 -12.67
N ARG A 59 2.54 -12.64 -11.44
CA ARG A 59 2.27 -14.00 -10.98
C ARG A 59 0.78 -14.23 -10.71
N PHE A 60 0.00 -13.17 -10.50
CA PHE A 60 -1.44 -13.24 -10.19
C PHE A 60 -2.23 -12.39 -11.21
N PRO A 61 -2.35 -12.81 -12.48
CA PRO A 61 -2.87 -11.98 -13.57
C PRO A 61 -4.34 -11.57 -13.43
N ASN A 62 -5.12 -12.30 -12.61
CA ASN A 62 -6.56 -12.05 -12.40
C ASN A 62 -6.85 -11.17 -11.18
N SER A 63 -5.84 -10.77 -10.41
CA SER A 63 -6.00 -9.94 -9.21
C SER A 63 -6.13 -8.46 -9.56
N GLU A 64 -6.88 -7.70 -8.78
CA GLU A 64 -6.88 -6.24 -8.84
C GLU A 64 -5.73 -5.67 -8.00
N VAL A 65 -5.08 -4.64 -8.51
CA VAL A 65 -3.92 -3.99 -7.89
C VAL A 65 -4.35 -2.62 -7.39
N TRP A 66 -4.16 -2.39 -6.11
CA TRP A 66 -4.54 -1.17 -5.40
C TRP A 66 -3.27 -0.46 -4.96
N VAL A 67 -3.09 0.80 -5.33
CA VAL A 67 -1.90 1.56 -4.96
C VAL A 67 -2.29 2.78 -4.15
N SER A 68 -1.48 3.12 -3.16
CA SER A 68 -1.62 4.39 -2.45
C SER A 68 -1.42 5.56 -3.41
N PRO A 69 -2.10 6.70 -3.20
CA PRO A 69 -2.05 7.85 -4.10
C PRO A 69 -0.64 8.46 -4.16
N GLY A 70 -0.37 9.20 -5.23
CA GLY A 70 0.90 9.91 -5.43
C GLY A 70 2.05 9.07 -6.00
N GLN A 71 1.79 7.85 -6.49
CA GLN A 71 2.82 7.03 -7.14
C GLN A 71 3.57 7.80 -8.23
N TRP A 72 4.91 7.73 -8.17
CA TRP A 72 5.80 8.48 -9.04
C TRP A 72 6.72 7.56 -9.88
N SER A 73 7.41 8.14 -10.85
CA SER A 73 8.50 7.50 -11.57
C SER A 73 9.57 8.53 -11.94
N TRP A 74 10.78 8.04 -12.19
CA TRP A 74 11.94 8.87 -12.51
C TRP A 74 12.67 8.31 -13.75
N PRO A 75 13.23 9.16 -14.64
CA PRO A 75 13.28 10.63 -14.57
C PRO A 75 12.02 11.35 -15.07
N VAL A 76 11.07 10.62 -15.66
CA VAL A 76 9.85 11.18 -16.22
C VAL A 76 8.61 10.59 -15.52
N PRO A 77 7.52 11.36 -15.37
CA PRO A 77 6.27 10.86 -14.82
C PRO A 77 5.59 9.95 -15.85
N LEU A 78 5.55 8.65 -15.56
CA LEU A 78 4.92 7.62 -16.37
C LEU A 78 3.60 7.21 -15.72
N PRO A 79 2.57 6.88 -16.53
CA PRO A 79 1.35 6.30 -15.99
C PRO A 79 1.63 4.94 -15.33
N LEU A 80 0.84 4.59 -14.30
CA LEU A 80 0.99 3.35 -13.52
C LEU A 80 1.08 2.08 -14.37
N SER A 81 0.36 2.04 -15.49
CA SER A 81 0.37 0.91 -16.43
C SER A 81 1.75 0.64 -17.06
N PHE A 82 2.62 1.64 -17.11
CA PHE A 82 3.98 1.54 -17.63
C PHE A 82 4.99 1.14 -16.54
N LEU A 83 4.58 1.08 -15.26
CA LEU A 83 5.42 0.68 -14.13
C LEU A 83 5.42 -0.83 -13.87
N GLY A 84 5.14 -1.61 -14.92
CA GLY A 84 5.13 -3.07 -14.83
C GLY A 84 3.88 -3.67 -14.18
N LEU A 85 2.82 -2.88 -13.97
CA LEU A 85 1.53 -3.29 -13.41
C LEU A 85 0.53 -3.81 -14.47
N GLY A 86 0.97 -3.85 -15.73
CA GLY A 86 0.17 -4.31 -16.86
C GLY A 86 -0.66 -3.20 -17.49
N LEU A 87 -1.10 -3.45 -18.72
CA LEU A 87 -2.04 -2.59 -19.45
C LEU A 87 -3.46 -3.02 -19.08
N GLY A 88 -4.27 -2.15 -18.47
CA GLY A 88 -5.68 -2.45 -18.26
C GLY A 88 -6.34 -1.75 -17.08
N ARG A 89 -7.62 -2.11 -16.85
CA ARG A 89 -8.52 -1.53 -15.85
C ARG A 89 -8.37 -2.13 -14.44
N ARG A 90 -7.36 -2.98 -14.21
CA ARG A 90 -7.14 -3.72 -12.95
C ARG A 90 -6.27 -3.00 -11.93
N VAL A 91 -5.79 -1.78 -12.25
CA VAL A 91 -4.94 -0.99 -11.36
C VAL A 91 -5.75 0.22 -10.89
N HIS A 92 -5.87 0.36 -9.57
CA HIS A 92 -6.73 1.33 -8.91
C HIS A 92 -5.91 2.14 -7.90
N THR A 93 -6.29 3.40 -7.69
CA THR A 93 -5.68 4.26 -6.67
C THR A 93 -6.62 4.33 -5.46
N LEU A 94 -6.08 4.08 -4.27
CA LEU A 94 -6.82 4.18 -3.00
C LEU A 94 -7.03 5.66 -2.63
N GLY A 95 -8.17 5.97 -2.02
CA GLY A 95 -8.48 7.33 -1.52
C GLY A 95 -8.56 8.42 -2.59
N GLY A 96 -8.83 8.07 -3.86
CA GLY A 96 -8.74 8.98 -5.01
C GLY A 96 -9.93 9.90 -5.29
N GLN A 97 -11.02 9.87 -4.49
CA GLN A 97 -12.17 10.78 -4.68
C GLN A 97 -12.16 11.94 -3.68
N LYS A 98 -12.68 13.09 -4.13
CA LYS A 98 -12.72 14.37 -3.41
C LYS A 98 -13.41 14.35 -2.04
N ASP A 99 -14.14 13.28 -1.73
CA ASP A 99 -14.92 13.13 -0.50
C ASP A 99 -14.45 11.95 0.38
N GLY A 100 -13.27 11.39 0.12
CA GLY A 100 -12.61 10.45 1.06
C GLY A 100 -12.96 8.97 0.89
N GLU A 101 -13.76 8.58 -0.10
CA GLU A 101 -14.04 7.18 -0.39
C GLU A 101 -13.18 6.67 -1.55
N GLY A 102 -12.35 5.68 -1.26
CA GLY A 102 -11.88 4.72 -2.25
C GLY A 102 -12.33 3.36 -1.77
N ASP A 103 -13.54 2.94 -2.15
CA ASP A 103 -14.11 1.64 -1.81
C ASP A 103 -13.13 0.55 -2.20
N PHE A 104 -12.53 -0.05 -1.19
CA PHE A 104 -11.85 -1.31 -1.39
C PHE A 104 -12.94 -2.34 -1.76
N PRO A 105 -12.79 -3.19 -2.79
CA PRO A 105 -13.90 -4.00 -3.32
C PRO A 105 -14.46 -5.08 -2.39
N ASP A 106 -14.03 -5.12 -1.13
CA ASP A 106 -14.56 -5.97 -0.06
C ASP A 106 -14.86 -5.10 1.17
N ASP A 107 -15.64 -4.05 0.93
CA ASP A 107 -15.92 -2.93 1.83
C ASP A 107 -16.42 -3.33 3.23
N ASP A 108 -17.07 -4.49 3.34
CA ASP A 108 -17.58 -4.98 4.62
C ASP A 108 -16.53 -5.65 5.53
N ASP A 109 -15.44 -6.23 4.96
CA ASP A 109 -14.44 -7.01 5.72
C ASP A 109 -13.10 -6.27 5.86
N VAL A 110 -12.78 -5.37 4.93
CA VAL A 110 -11.53 -4.60 4.95
C VAL A 110 -11.81 -3.12 4.72
N THR A 111 -11.54 -2.29 5.73
CA THR A 111 -11.55 -0.83 5.59
C THR A 111 -10.16 -0.32 5.26
N ALA A 112 -10.05 0.54 4.26
CA ALA A 112 -8.81 1.22 3.89
C ALA A 112 -8.83 2.68 4.35
N ILE A 113 -7.77 3.13 5.02
CA ILE A 113 -7.59 4.54 5.43
C ILE A 113 -6.27 5.04 4.87
N THR A 114 -6.33 6.13 4.11
CA THR A 114 -5.15 6.71 3.46
C THR A 114 -4.73 8.00 4.15
N LEU A 115 -3.45 8.08 4.51
CA LEU A 115 -2.78 9.28 4.95
C LEU A 115 -1.98 9.87 3.77
N GLY A 116 -2.18 11.16 3.48
CA GLY A 116 -1.55 11.84 2.34
C GLY A 116 -2.41 11.81 1.07
N PRO A 117 -1.82 12.08 -0.12
CA PRO A 117 -0.41 12.34 -0.35
C PRO A 117 0.03 13.72 0.15
N PHE A 118 1.18 13.79 0.82
CA PHE A 118 1.84 15.02 1.22
C PHE A 118 3.07 15.26 0.35
N SER A 119 3.20 16.46 -0.20
CA SER A 119 4.42 16.89 -0.88
C SER A 119 5.49 17.21 0.16
N LEU A 120 6.63 16.52 0.10
CA LEU A 120 7.76 16.75 1.02
C LEU A 120 8.71 17.87 0.57
N ASN A 121 8.37 18.63 -0.48
CA ASN A 121 9.05 19.86 -0.93
C ASN A 121 10.60 19.85 -0.86
N SER A 122 11.27 18.76 -1.26
CA SER A 122 12.74 18.68 -1.25
C SER A 122 13.43 19.23 -2.52
N GLY A 123 12.72 20.04 -3.31
CA GLY A 123 13.28 20.87 -4.41
C GLY A 123 13.77 20.13 -5.67
N LEU A 124 14.22 18.88 -5.57
CA LEU A 124 14.85 18.14 -6.68
C LEU A 124 14.13 16.84 -7.08
N SER A 125 13.24 16.33 -6.24
CA SER A 125 12.50 15.08 -6.49
C SER A 125 11.02 15.29 -6.16
N PRO A 126 10.08 14.68 -6.92
CA PRO A 126 8.67 14.58 -6.54
C PRO A 126 8.54 13.61 -5.35
N SER A 127 9.17 13.95 -4.23
CA SER A 127 9.11 13.21 -2.98
C SER A 127 7.73 13.45 -2.39
N GLN A 128 6.85 12.48 -2.55
CA GLN A 128 5.54 12.48 -1.91
C GLN A 128 5.50 11.37 -0.88
N PHE A 129 4.82 11.64 0.21
CA PHE A 129 4.50 10.63 1.22
C PHE A 129 3.01 10.34 1.17
N ALA A 130 2.66 9.08 0.96
CA ALA A 130 1.32 8.59 1.22
C ALA A 130 1.42 7.17 1.76
N GLU A 131 0.58 6.85 2.74
CA GLU A 131 0.43 5.49 3.24
C GLU A 131 -1.05 5.11 3.34
N THR A 132 -1.39 3.89 2.91
CA THR A 132 -2.72 3.30 3.15
C THR A 132 -2.63 2.18 4.17
N ALA A 133 -3.29 2.38 5.32
CA ALA A 133 -3.51 1.34 6.31
C ALA A 133 -4.78 0.55 5.98
N LEU A 134 -4.80 -0.74 6.32
CA LEU A 134 -6.00 -1.58 6.22
C LEU A 134 -6.42 -2.08 7.59
N TYR A 135 -7.70 -1.99 7.92
CA TYR A 135 -8.29 -2.64 9.07
C TYR A 135 -9.13 -3.83 8.62
N HIS A 136 -8.74 -5.03 9.06
CA HIS A 136 -9.40 -6.29 8.72
C HIS A 136 -10.37 -6.68 9.85
N HIS A 137 -11.66 -6.44 9.62
CA HIS A 137 -12.72 -6.51 10.63
C HIS A 137 -12.83 -7.88 11.27
N SER A 138 -12.82 -8.95 10.46
CA SER A 138 -13.00 -10.32 10.95
C SER A 138 -11.94 -10.77 11.97
N THR A 139 -10.75 -10.17 11.93
CA THR A 139 -9.64 -10.49 12.85
C THR A 139 -9.30 -9.38 13.83
N GLY A 140 -9.86 -8.18 13.66
CA GLY A 140 -9.46 -6.98 14.39
C GLY A 140 -8.00 -6.56 14.15
N SER A 141 -7.42 -6.91 12.99
CA SER A 141 -6.02 -6.63 12.68
C SER A 141 -5.87 -5.32 11.92
N LEU A 142 -4.94 -4.48 12.36
CA LEU A 142 -4.50 -3.28 11.64
C LEU A 142 -3.20 -3.57 10.88
N LEU A 143 -3.21 -3.36 9.57
CA LEU A 143 -2.06 -3.47 8.69
C LEU A 143 -1.58 -2.07 8.34
N VAL A 144 -0.34 -1.79 8.74
CA VAL A 144 0.41 -0.57 8.42
C VAL A 144 1.74 -0.96 7.78
N THR A 145 2.40 -0.03 7.13
CA THR A 145 3.72 -0.27 6.51
C THR A 145 4.80 0.48 7.28
N ASP A 146 4.85 1.80 7.14
CA ASP A 146 5.92 2.63 7.68
C ASP A 146 5.42 3.54 8.81
N THR A 147 4.11 3.71 8.97
CA THR A 147 3.54 4.81 9.77
C THR A 147 2.46 4.34 10.73
N LEU A 148 2.79 4.43 12.03
CA LEU A 148 1.81 4.47 13.12
C LEU A 148 2.17 5.65 14.01
N VAL A 149 1.41 6.74 13.89
CA VAL A 149 1.67 7.98 14.64
C VAL A 149 0.62 8.13 15.73
N TYR A 150 1.08 8.17 16.98
CA TYR A 150 0.27 8.62 18.10
C TYR A 150 0.54 10.10 18.36
N VAL A 151 -0.49 10.93 18.24
CA VAL A 151 -0.42 12.36 18.59
C VAL A 151 -1.09 12.55 19.94
N PRO A 152 -0.35 12.69 21.05
CA PRO A 152 -0.94 12.95 22.36
C PRO A 152 -1.56 14.34 22.41
N GLN A 153 -2.61 14.51 23.22
CA GLN A 153 -3.24 15.81 23.46
C GLN A 153 -2.28 16.82 24.10
N GLN A 154 -1.37 16.34 24.96
CA GLN A 154 -0.28 17.13 25.51
C GLN A 154 0.99 16.82 24.70
N PRO A 155 1.64 17.83 24.08
CA PRO A 155 2.90 17.64 23.38
C PRO A 155 3.92 16.96 24.29
N LEU A 156 4.65 15.99 23.75
CA LEU A 156 5.71 15.32 24.49
C LEU A 156 6.81 16.33 24.82
N GLU A 157 7.46 16.19 25.97
CA GLU A 157 8.55 17.07 26.39
C GLU A 157 9.68 17.13 25.33
N ILE A 158 9.93 16.03 24.62
CA ILE A 158 10.91 15.98 23.50
C ILE A 158 10.59 16.97 22.36
N THR A 159 9.33 17.33 22.15
CA THR A 159 8.92 18.34 21.16
C THR A 159 9.20 19.79 21.61
N THR A 160 9.58 19.97 22.88
CA THR A 160 10.04 21.26 23.43
C THR A 160 11.56 21.40 23.43
N LEU A 161 12.29 20.31 23.15
CA LEU A 161 13.74 20.30 22.99
C LEU A 161 14.12 20.82 21.60
N ASP A 162 15.38 21.25 21.43
CA ASP A 162 15.90 21.75 20.16
C ASP A 162 15.62 20.73 19.02
N PRO A 163 14.83 21.12 17.99
CA PRO A 163 14.42 20.21 16.93
C PRO A 163 15.56 19.89 15.96
N PHE A 164 16.78 20.42 16.14
CA PHE A 164 17.90 20.17 15.22
C PHE A 164 18.12 18.69 14.88
N GLY A 165 17.98 17.78 15.85
CA GLY A 165 18.07 16.33 15.61
C GLY A 165 16.94 15.75 14.75
N LEU A 166 15.76 16.40 14.73
CA LEU A 166 14.59 16.01 13.93
C LEU A 166 14.57 16.66 12.54
N LEU A 167 15.37 17.71 12.32
CA LEU A 167 15.43 18.45 11.06
C LEU A 167 16.21 17.72 9.94
N PHE A 168 16.93 16.63 10.24
CA PHE A 168 17.68 15.85 9.22
C PHE A 168 16.80 14.96 8.32
N HIS A 169 15.49 15.19 8.32
CA HIS A 169 14.53 14.51 7.45
C HIS A 169 13.75 15.46 6.53
N THR A 170 14.17 16.73 6.36
CA THR A 170 13.62 17.67 5.37
C THR A 170 14.42 17.72 4.08
#